data_AF-A0A2V8KD12-F1
#
_entry.id   AF-A0A2V8KD12-F1
#
_cell.length_a   1.000
_cell.length_b   1.000
_cell.length_c   1.000
_cell.angle_alpha   90.00
_cell.angle_beta   90.00
_cell.angle_gamma   90.00
#
_symmetry.space_group_name_H-M   'P 1'
#
loop_
_entity.id
_entity.type
_entity.pdbx_description
1 polymer ?
#
loop_
_entity_poly.entity_id
_entity_poly.type
_entity_poly.pdbx_seq_one_letter_code
_entity_poly.pdbx_strand_id
1 'polypeptide(L)' 'PIHQAQMLSYLKLGGWKLGLLINFHVPLLRDGIKRVVFGLEQSAEAST' A
#
# COMPACT_ATOMS: atom_id res chain seq x y z
N PRO A 1 5.54 9.32 -6.69
CA PRO A 1 4.56 10.19 -5.98
C PRO A 1 3.12 10.05 -6.49
N ILE A 2 2.87 10.14 -7.81
CA ILE A 2 1.50 10.12 -8.37
C ILE A 2 0.77 8.76 -8.24
N HIS A 3 1.45 7.65 -8.53
CA HIS A 3 0.83 6.32 -8.50
C HIS A 3 0.41 5.89 -7.09
N GLN A 4 1.11 6.35 -6.05
CA GLN A 4 0.72 6.11 -4.66
C GLN A 4 -0.55 6.90 -4.31
N ALA A 5 -0.66 8.16 -4.74
CA ALA A 5 -1.85 8.97 -4.51
C ALA A 5 -3.08 8.39 -5.26
N GLN A 6 -2.91 7.96 -6.50
CA GLN A 6 -3.96 7.25 -7.25
C GLN A 6 -4.38 5.96 -6.53
N MET A 7 -3.42 5.16 -6.07
CA MET A 7 -3.71 3.96 -5.28
C MET A 7 -4.52 4.28 -4.02
N LEU A 8 -4.18 5.32 -3.26
CA LEU A 8 -4.95 5.71 -2.08
C LEU A 8 -6.38 6.12 -2.43
N SER A 9 -6.59 6.81 -3.55
CA SER A 9 -7.93 7.12 -4.04
C SER A 9 -8.73 5.86 -4.38
N TYR A 10 -8.13 4.88 -5.06
CA TYR A 10 -8.80 3.62 -5.36
C TYR A 10 -9.08 2.77 -4.12
N LEU A 11 -8.14 2.72 -3.17
CA LEU A 11 -8.35 2.04 -1.89
C LEU A 11 -9.52 2.67 -1.11
N LYS A 12 -9.60 4.00 -1.08
CA LYS A 12 -10.69 4.72 -0.45
C LYS A 12 -12.04 4.46 -1.14
N LEU A 13 -12.09 4.53 -2.47
CA LEU A 13 -13.32 4.31 -3.25
C LEU A 13 -13.79 2.85 -3.20
N GLY A 14 -12.86 1.90 -3.18
CA GLY A 14 -13.16 0.47 -3.11
C GLY A 14 -13.38 -0.06 -1.69
N GLY A 15 -13.20 0.77 -0.65
CA GLY A 15 -13.29 0.32 0.74
C GLY A 15 -12.20 -0.67 1.14
N TRP A 16 -11.07 -0.69 0.44
CA TRP A 16 -9.95 -1.61 0.70
C TRP A 16 -8.89 -0.95 1.57
N LYS A 17 -8.30 -1.74 2.47
CA LYS A 17 -7.26 -1.25 3.42
C LYS A 17 -5.84 -1.45 2.92
N LEU A 18 -5.64 -2.27 1.88
CA LEU A 18 -4.33 -2.69 1.41
C LEU A 18 -4.27 -2.68 -0.11
N GLY A 19 -3.18 -2.16 -0.66
CA GLY A 19 -2.87 -2.17 -2.08
C GLY A 19 -1.42 -2.52 -2.36
N LEU A 20 -1.16 -3.07 -3.55
CA LEU A 20 0.17 -3.39 -4.03
C LEU A 20 0.49 -2.56 -5.26
N LEU A 21 1.61 -1.87 -5.22
CA LEU A 21 2.11 -1.06 -6.32
C LEU A 21 3.39 -1.71 -6.84
N ILE A 22 3.40 -2.07 -8.12
CA ILE A 22 4.51 -2.79 -8.75
C ILE A 22 5.14 -1.89 -9.81
N ASN A 23 6.42 -1.56 -9.64
CA ASN A 23 7.24 -0.90 -10.65
C ASN A 23 8.03 -1.95 -11.42
N PHE A 24 7.78 -2.08 -12.72
CA PHE A 24 8.51 -2.99 -13.60
C PHE A 24 9.78 -2.36 -14.21
N HIS A 25 9.99 -1.06 -14.01
CA HIS A 25 11.15 -0.34 -14.52
C HIS A 25 12.33 -0.38 -13.52
N VAL A 26 12.62 -1.57 -12.98
CA VAL A 26 13.77 -1.82 -12.11
C VAL A 26 14.43 -3.15 -12.47
N PRO A 27 15.76 -3.30 -12.28
CA PRO A 27 16.46 -4.54 -12.63
C PRO A 27 15.99 -5.78 -11.86
N LEU A 28 15.58 -5.60 -10.59
CA LEU A 28 15.03 -6.67 -9.76
C LEU A 28 13.60 -6.30 -9.32
N LEU A 29 12.64 -7.17 -9.63
CA LEU A 29 11.22 -6.92 -9.33
C LEU A 29 10.95 -6.67 -7.84
N ARG A 30 11.69 -7.34 -6.94
CA ARG A 30 11.56 -7.16 -5.49
C ARG A 30 11.74 -5.71 -5.05
N ASP A 31 12.56 -4.94 -5.75
CA ASP A 31 12.84 -3.52 -5.44
C ASP A 31 11.73 -2.60 -5.98
N GLY A 32 10.92 -3.10 -6.89
CA GLY A 32 9.79 -2.41 -7.50
C GLY A 32 8.47 -2.59 -6.76
N ILE A 33 8.40 -3.50 -5.79
CA ILE A 33 7.16 -3.81 -5.07
C ILE A 33 7.02 -2.87 -3.86
N LYS A 34 5.86 -2.19 -3.76
CA LYS A 34 5.51 -1.33 -2.64
C LYS A 34 4.13 -1.67 -2.10
N ARG A 35 4.04 -1.89 -0.79
CA ARG A 35 2.78 -2.09 -0.07
C ARG A 35 2.22 -0.74 0.36
N VAL A 36 0.98 -0.47 0.00
CA VAL A 36 0.26 0.75 0.38
C VAL A 36 -0.83 0.37 1.38
N VAL A 37 -0.86 1.07 2.51
CA VAL A 37 -1.81 0.83 3.60
C VAL A 37 -2.73 2.04 3.71
N PHE A 38 -4.04 1.80 3.81
CA PHE A 38 -5.05 2.81 4.00
C PHE A 38 -5.97 2.45 5.17
N GLY A 39 -5.88 3.19 6.28
CA GLY A 39 -6.79 3.03 7.42
C GLY A 39 -6.67 1.70 8.17
N LEU A 40 -5.45 1.18 8.36
CA LEU A 40 -5.24 0.09 9.32
C LEU A 40 -5.24 0.67 10.73
N GLU A 41 -6.28 0.35 11.50
CA GLU A 41 -6.27 0.52 12.95
C GLU A 41 -5.22 -0.43 13.52
N GLN A 42 -4.23 0.13 14.22
CA GLN A 42 -3.28 -0.67 14.96
C GLN A 42 -4.05 -1.28 16.14
N SER A 43 -4.28 -2.59 16.10
CA SER A 43 -4.72 -3.32 17.30
C SER A 43 -3.65 -3.10 18.36
N ALA A 44 -3.94 -2.28 19.36
CA ALA A 44 -3.07 -2.03 20.50
C ALA A 44 -3.07 -3.27 21.41
N GLU A 45 -2.45 -4.35 20.94
CA GLU A 45 -2.21 -5.58 21.69
C GLU A 45 -0.74 -5.99 21.49
N ALA A 46 0.14 -5.18 22.06
CA ALA A 46 1.52 -5.57 22.35
C ALA A 46 1.95 -4.83 23.63
N SER A 47 1.21 -5.05 24.70
CA SER A 47 1.59 -4.70 26.06
C SER A 47 1.16 -5.86 26.96
N THR A 48 1.90 -6.96 26.87
CA THR A 48 2.07 -7.95 27.94
C THR A 48 3.43 -8.58 27.76
#